data_AF-A0A1Q5E4J3-F1
#
_entry.id   AF-A0A1Q5E4J3-F1
#
_cell.length_a   1.000
_cell.length_b   1.000
_cell.length_c   1.000
_cell.angle_alpha   90.00
_cell.angle_beta   90.00
_cell.angle_gamma   90.00
#
_symmetry.space_group_name_H-M   'P 1'
#
loop_
_entity.id
_entity.type
_entity.pdbx_description
1 polymer ?
#
loop_
_entity_poly.entity_id
_entity_poly.type
_entity_poly.pdbx_seq_one_letter_code
_entity_poly.pdbx_strand_id
1 'polypeptide(L)'
;MVHGAPALLPVIPAVVDFAGWQGELDDLGVPHPARALLPPGRLDAPPEFRVLDGLWFPARGHRWRRADPGYLAELADDWRQSADPRARTVLALLRRAEQALQLDPMGLRRLTLYQLTELAPAERGSAEETLRRLGVHPAEAAALAAATTVRPRVDRTAAEGLWDTWTGRRLDEVGALLSRLPDAPSGDQVLDAVRHHHRSELADRDTLLGEAAVHAQHGERAAAVRCCLRAARIDRTDRRPLLELVRIAEAAEQPPGPARLRAEPTATGVELRWSPFSRRRPGGAPVGYQVFRLDATDLPPGSRPAGPVRLGSTDRPELLDAAVPFGHRVRYAVVPVAADLPVGAAVLGPTVVVAPPPTQLRLAPGRNAVAVSRTPRPRRPGPSPGLAPVPADRLRPRAAMLSRVGRRPRSSPPGRRWCPRRPRPGSTGGWRRRPG
;
A
#
# COMPACT_ATOMS: atom_id res chain seq x y z
N MET A 1 -41.10 3.00 26.73
CA MET A 1 -39.63 2.89 26.80
C MET A 1 -39.21 1.72 25.93
N VAL A 2 -38.86 2.00 24.68
CA VAL A 2 -38.34 0.98 23.76
C VAL A 2 -36.85 0.90 24.03
N HIS A 3 -36.38 -0.21 24.60
CA HIS A 3 -34.95 -0.54 24.64
C HIS A 3 -34.50 -0.82 23.20
N GLY A 4 -34.29 0.25 22.42
CA GLY A 4 -33.59 0.18 21.16
C GLY A 4 -32.17 -0.28 21.45
N ALA A 5 -31.71 -1.31 20.74
CA ALA A 5 -30.31 -1.72 20.78
C ALA A 5 -29.42 -0.47 20.60
N PRO A 6 -28.31 -0.33 21.34
CA PRO A 6 -27.44 0.82 21.20
C PRO A 6 -27.04 0.97 19.74
N ALA A 7 -27.20 2.18 19.20
CA ALA A 7 -26.79 2.47 17.83
C ALA A 7 -25.30 2.14 17.69
N LEU A 8 -24.98 1.18 16.82
CA LEU A 8 -23.59 0.78 16.58
C LEU A 8 -22.89 1.93 15.85
N LEU A 9 -21.94 2.56 16.53
CA LEU A 9 -21.18 3.69 16.02
C LEU A 9 -20.05 3.22 15.10
N PRO A 10 -19.74 3.97 14.03
CA PRO A 10 -18.64 3.61 13.15
C PRO A 10 -17.29 3.70 13.89
N VAL A 11 -16.45 2.71 13.67
CA VAL A 11 -15.06 2.70 14.16
C VAL A 11 -14.06 3.15 13.10
N ILE A 12 -14.46 3.17 11.83
CA ILE A 12 -13.68 3.75 10.72
C ILE A 12 -14.54 4.76 9.95
N PRO A 13 -13.97 5.87 9.45
CA PRO A 13 -14.71 6.87 8.68
C PRO A 13 -15.15 6.34 7.29
N ALA A 14 -14.39 5.40 6.72
CA ALA A 14 -14.63 4.80 5.39
C ALA A 14 -14.81 5.81 4.25
N VAL A 15 -13.99 6.86 4.24
CA VAL A 15 -13.90 7.82 3.13
C VAL A 15 -12.49 7.86 2.58
N VAL A 16 -12.35 8.21 1.30
CA VAL A 16 -11.04 8.45 0.67
C VAL A 16 -10.52 9.81 1.13
N ASP A 17 -9.21 9.89 1.35
CA ASP A 17 -8.46 11.08 1.72
C ASP A 17 -8.99 11.75 2.99
N PHE A 18 -9.13 10.96 4.07
CA PHE A 18 -9.62 11.48 5.35
C PHE A 18 -8.73 12.60 5.91
N ALA A 19 -7.41 12.51 5.70
CA ALA A 19 -6.48 13.58 6.08
C ALA A 19 -6.76 14.88 5.32
N GLY A 20 -7.04 14.79 4.01
CA GLY A 20 -7.49 15.93 3.22
C GLY A 20 -8.80 16.51 3.72
N TRP A 21 -9.78 15.67 4.09
CA TRP A 21 -11.03 16.13 4.71
C TRP A 21 -10.76 16.93 5.98
N GLN A 22 -9.89 16.44 6.86
CA GLN A 22 -9.52 17.14 8.09
C GLN A 22 -8.84 18.48 7.80
N GLY A 23 -7.86 18.51 6.90
CA GLY A 23 -7.18 19.76 6.53
C GLY A 23 -8.13 20.83 6.00
N GLU A 24 -9.11 20.45 5.17
CA GLU A 24 -10.11 21.41 4.67
C GLU A 24 -11.11 21.86 5.74
N LEU A 25 -11.46 21.00 6.71
CA LEU A 25 -12.31 21.38 7.85
C LEU A 25 -11.56 22.34 8.80
N ASP A 26 -10.28 22.06 9.06
CA ASP A 26 -9.38 22.90 9.85
C ASP A 26 -9.20 24.27 9.19
N ASP A 27 -8.98 24.32 7.87
CA ASP A 27 -8.88 25.56 7.08
C ASP A 27 -10.17 26.41 7.15
N LEU A 28 -11.33 25.76 7.27
CA LEU A 28 -12.62 26.42 7.47
C LEU A 28 -12.89 26.80 8.92
N GLY A 29 -12.08 26.34 9.88
CA GLY A 29 -12.30 26.51 11.31
C GLY A 29 -13.55 25.79 11.81
N VAL A 30 -13.96 24.69 11.17
CA VAL A 30 -15.16 23.94 11.55
C VAL A 30 -14.82 22.55 12.07
N PRO A 31 -15.49 22.07 13.14
CA PRO A 31 -15.10 20.83 13.79
C PRO A 31 -15.46 19.55 13.04
N HIS A 32 -16.45 19.57 12.13
CA HIS A 32 -16.93 18.35 11.46
C HIS A 32 -17.68 18.62 10.13
N PRO A 33 -17.89 17.61 9.26
CA PRO A 33 -18.48 17.79 7.94
C PRO A 33 -19.86 18.43 7.96
N ALA A 34 -20.72 18.07 8.93
CA ALA A 34 -22.06 18.64 8.98
C ALA A 34 -22.07 20.19 9.11
N ARG A 35 -21.02 20.81 9.68
CA ARG A 35 -20.85 22.28 9.65
C ARG A 35 -20.54 22.80 8.25
N ALA A 36 -19.60 22.15 7.55
CA ALA A 36 -19.20 22.54 6.20
C ALA A 36 -20.33 22.34 5.17
N LEU A 37 -21.33 21.52 5.48
CA LEU A 37 -22.49 21.25 4.64
C LEU A 37 -23.68 22.19 4.90
N LEU A 38 -23.43 23.41 5.39
CA LEU A 38 -24.44 24.45 5.58
C LEU A 38 -24.39 25.50 4.46
N PRO A 39 -25.51 26.18 4.16
CA PRO A 39 -25.54 27.26 3.19
C PRO A 39 -24.64 28.44 3.60
N PRO A 40 -24.24 29.29 2.63
CA PRO A 40 -23.49 30.51 2.91
C PRO A 40 -24.12 31.35 4.04
N GLY A 41 -23.28 31.97 4.87
CA GLY A 41 -23.72 32.77 6.02
C GLY A 41 -24.23 31.96 7.22
N ARG A 42 -24.33 30.63 7.14
CA ARG A 42 -24.65 29.75 8.28
C ARG A 42 -23.49 28.93 8.79
N LEU A 43 -22.32 29.01 8.16
CA LEU A 43 -21.14 28.25 8.56
C LEU A 43 -20.75 28.51 10.03
N ASP A 44 -20.88 29.75 10.48
CA ASP A 44 -20.53 30.19 11.83
C ASP A 44 -21.68 29.99 12.84
N ALA A 45 -22.93 29.86 12.36
CA ALA A 45 -24.10 29.64 13.20
C ALA A 45 -24.08 28.22 13.82
N PRO A 46 -24.62 28.02 15.04
CA PRO A 46 -24.76 26.69 15.61
C PRO A 46 -25.60 25.83 14.66
N PRO A 47 -25.07 24.71 14.15
CA PRO A 47 -25.82 23.86 13.26
C PRO A 47 -26.89 23.16 14.08
N GLU A 48 -27.96 22.81 13.41
CA GLU A 48 -28.90 21.83 13.93
C GLU A 48 -28.99 20.74 12.86
N PHE A 49 -28.65 19.50 13.22
CA PHE A 49 -28.73 18.38 12.30
C PHE A 49 -29.11 17.09 13.02
N ARG A 50 -29.69 16.16 12.25
CA ARG A 50 -29.92 14.77 12.67
C ARG A 50 -28.95 13.87 11.91
N VAL A 51 -28.46 12.82 12.56
CA VAL A 51 -27.39 11.96 12.06
C VAL A 51 -27.68 10.46 12.28
N LEU A 52 -28.57 10.09 13.20
CA LEU A 52 -28.78 8.67 13.54
C LEU A 52 -29.30 7.83 12.37
N ASP A 53 -30.23 8.34 11.55
CA ASP A 53 -30.82 7.59 10.42
C ASP A 53 -30.37 8.09 9.04
N GLY A 54 -29.44 9.04 9.01
CA GLY A 54 -29.00 9.76 7.83
C GLY A 54 -28.51 11.13 8.26
N LEU A 55 -27.79 11.85 7.41
CA LEU A 55 -27.44 13.24 7.70
C LEU A 55 -28.57 14.14 7.19
N TRP A 56 -29.25 14.85 8.10
CA TRP A 56 -30.38 15.71 7.80
C TRP A 56 -30.23 17.11 8.38
N PHE A 57 -30.62 18.12 7.60
CA PHE A 57 -30.60 19.52 7.98
C PHE A 57 -32.02 20.10 8.01
N PRO A 58 -32.28 21.13 8.84
CA PRO A 58 -33.56 21.81 8.88
C PRO A 58 -33.82 22.54 7.56
N ALA A 59 -35.01 22.35 7.01
CA ALA A 59 -35.54 23.04 5.85
C ALA A 59 -36.70 23.98 6.25
N ARG A 60 -37.23 24.73 5.28
CA ARG A 60 -38.39 25.61 5.53
C ARG A 60 -39.60 24.81 6.04
N GLY A 61 -40.28 25.35 7.04
CA GLY A 61 -41.55 24.82 7.57
C GLY A 61 -41.43 23.45 8.23
N HIS A 62 -40.73 23.35 9.36
CA HIS A 62 -40.56 22.14 10.20
C HIS A 62 -40.09 20.85 9.47
N ARG A 63 -39.70 20.94 8.20
CA ARG A 63 -39.24 19.83 7.38
C ARG A 63 -37.75 19.60 7.59
N TRP A 64 -37.33 18.36 7.40
CA TRP A 64 -35.93 17.95 7.39
C TRP A 64 -35.55 17.55 5.98
N ARG A 65 -34.37 17.97 5.54
CA ARG A 65 -33.81 17.64 4.23
C ARG A 65 -32.56 16.82 4.41
N ARG A 66 -32.48 15.70 3.68
CA ARG A 66 -31.31 14.83 3.71
C ARG A 66 -30.16 15.44 2.92
N ALA A 67 -28.93 15.22 3.39
CA ALA A 67 -27.72 15.47 2.63
C ALA A 67 -27.57 14.38 1.54
N ASP A 68 -28.22 14.60 0.41
CA ASP A 68 -28.18 13.76 -0.78
C ASP A 68 -27.51 14.49 -1.97
N PRO A 69 -27.31 13.85 -3.13
CA PRO A 69 -26.68 14.51 -4.27
C PRO A 69 -27.39 15.80 -4.73
N GLY A 70 -28.72 15.86 -4.61
CA GLY A 70 -29.49 17.06 -4.96
C GLY A 70 -29.26 18.21 -3.98
N TYR A 71 -29.21 17.90 -2.68
CA TYR A 71 -28.82 18.86 -1.64
C TYR A 71 -27.42 19.41 -1.89
N LEU A 72 -26.43 18.55 -2.20
CA LEU A 72 -25.07 18.99 -2.46
C LEU A 72 -24.95 19.86 -3.71
N ALA A 73 -25.72 19.56 -4.77
CA ALA A 73 -25.74 20.34 -5.99
C ALA A 73 -26.27 21.76 -5.75
N GLU A 74 -27.43 21.88 -5.09
CA GLU A 74 -28.00 23.18 -4.72
C GLU A 74 -27.07 23.97 -3.79
N LEU A 75 -26.49 23.29 -2.80
CA LEU A 75 -25.54 23.91 -1.88
C LEU A 75 -24.29 24.42 -2.62
N ALA A 76 -23.80 23.66 -3.62
CA ALA A 76 -22.69 24.08 -4.44
C ALA A 76 -23.04 25.32 -5.29
N ASP A 77 -24.27 25.41 -5.80
CA ASP A 77 -24.75 26.58 -6.53
C ASP A 77 -24.82 27.82 -5.63
N ASP A 78 -25.33 27.68 -4.41
CA ASP A 78 -25.36 28.75 -3.42
C ASP A 78 -23.94 29.25 -3.09
N TRP A 79 -22.99 28.33 -2.86
CA TRP A 79 -21.60 28.70 -2.56
C TRP A 79 -20.85 29.30 -3.76
N ARG A 80 -21.17 28.92 -5.01
CA ARG A 80 -20.62 29.57 -6.21
C ARG A 80 -21.07 31.02 -6.36
N GLN A 81 -22.28 31.34 -5.90
CA GLN A 81 -22.85 32.69 -5.94
C GLN A 81 -22.46 33.54 -4.73
N SER A 82 -21.90 32.93 -3.69
CA SER A 82 -21.47 33.60 -2.48
C SER A 82 -20.19 34.41 -2.68
N ALA A 83 -20.12 35.57 -2.02
CA ALA A 83 -18.90 36.39 -1.93
C ALA A 83 -18.00 35.98 -0.74
N ASP A 84 -18.36 34.93 0.02
CA ASP A 84 -17.57 34.47 1.17
C ASP A 84 -16.21 33.91 0.70
N PRO A 85 -15.08 34.38 1.26
CA PRO A 85 -13.74 33.94 0.85
C PRO A 85 -13.50 32.43 1.05
N ARG A 86 -14.29 31.78 1.92
CA ARG A 86 -14.23 30.34 2.20
C ARG A 86 -14.87 29.47 1.11
N ALA A 87 -15.57 30.06 0.14
CA ALA A 87 -16.32 29.34 -0.88
C ALA A 87 -15.48 28.31 -1.64
N ARG A 88 -14.22 28.62 -1.96
CA ARG A 88 -13.33 27.68 -2.66
C ARG A 88 -13.10 26.39 -1.88
N THR A 89 -12.86 26.49 -0.57
CA THR A 89 -12.61 25.33 0.29
C THR A 89 -13.90 24.52 0.49
N VAL A 90 -15.04 25.18 0.68
CA VAL A 90 -16.34 24.49 0.77
C VAL A 90 -16.66 23.74 -0.52
N LEU A 91 -16.45 24.35 -1.70
CA LEU A 91 -16.69 23.68 -2.98
C LEU A 91 -15.78 22.46 -3.20
N ALA A 92 -14.57 22.44 -2.63
CA ALA A 92 -13.70 21.26 -2.63
C ALA A 92 -14.26 20.14 -1.74
N LEU A 93 -14.71 20.48 -0.52
CA LEU A 93 -15.39 19.55 0.39
C LEU A 93 -16.68 18.99 -0.22
N LEU A 94 -17.49 19.81 -0.90
CA LEU A 94 -18.73 19.35 -1.55
C LEU A 94 -18.45 18.33 -2.66
N ARG A 95 -17.37 18.50 -3.43
CA ARG A 95 -16.94 17.52 -4.43
C ARG A 95 -16.54 16.19 -3.78
N ARG A 96 -15.82 16.24 -2.66
CA ARG A 96 -15.49 15.03 -1.88
C ARG A 96 -16.72 14.39 -1.27
N ALA A 97 -17.68 15.21 -0.81
CA ALA A 97 -18.95 14.74 -0.26
C ALA A 97 -19.77 13.98 -1.31
N GLU A 98 -19.80 14.50 -2.54
CA GLU A 98 -20.45 13.85 -3.67
C GLU A 98 -19.78 12.50 -3.99
N GLN A 99 -18.45 12.45 -4.03
CA GLN A 99 -17.70 11.20 -4.22
C GLN A 99 -17.99 10.18 -3.11
N ALA A 100 -18.09 10.63 -1.85
CA ALA A 100 -18.46 9.77 -0.74
C ALA A 100 -19.87 9.19 -0.92
N LEU A 101 -20.85 10.01 -1.34
CA LEU A 101 -22.23 9.55 -1.61
C LEU A 101 -22.33 8.59 -2.79
N GLN A 102 -21.49 8.74 -3.81
CA GLN A 102 -21.42 7.83 -4.95
C GLN A 102 -20.92 6.43 -4.55
N LEU A 103 -20.02 6.36 -3.56
CA LEU A 103 -19.48 5.10 -3.04
C LEU A 103 -20.42 4.46 -2.00
N ASP A 104 -20.98 5.27 -1.12
CA ASP A 104 -21.90 4.84 -0.06
C ASP A 104 -22.96 5.93 0.20
N PRO A 105 -24.27 5.66 -0.02
CA PRO A 105 -25.35 6.59 0.34
C PRO A 105 -25.39 7.00 1.82
N MET A 106 -24.71 6.26 2.71
CA MET A 106 -24.52 6.55 4.14
C MET A 106 -23.15 7.15 4.47
N GLY A 107 -22.29 7.40 3.49
CA GLY A 107 -20.90 7.83 3.69
C GLY A 107 -20.78 9.12 4.49
N LEU A 108 -21.60 10.14 4.21
CA LEU A 108 -21.58 11.41 4.96
C LEU A 108 -22.05 11.27 6.40
N ARG A 109 -23.08 10.43 6.62
CA ARG A 109 -23.54 10.07 7.97
C ARG A 109 -22.41 9.42 8.74
N ARG A 110 -21.77 8.42 8.14
CA ARG A 110 -20.70 7.65 8.74
C ARG A 110 -19.50 8.51 9.11
N LEU A 111 -19.05 9.35 8.18
CA LEU A 111 -17.96 10.30 8.40
C LEU A 111 -18.28 11.25 9.57
N THR A 112 -19.50 11.82 9.56
CA THR A 112 -19.95 12.74 10.62
C THR A 112 -20.03 12.04 11.97
N LEU A 113 -20.63 10.85 12.05
CA LEU A 113 -20.68 10.06 13.28
C LEU A 113 -19.30 9.71 13.82
N TYR A 114 -18.38 9.27 12.95
CA TYR A 114 -17.01 8.98 13.36
C TYR A 114 -16.37 10.21 14.02
N GLN A 115 -16.44 11.37 13.39
CA GLN A 115 -15.85 12.59 13.95
C GLN A 115 -16.54 13.04 15.25
N LEU A 116 -17.87 13.01 15.31
CA LEU A 116 -18.60 13.34 16.54
C LEU A 116 -18.18 12.45 17.71
N THR A 117 -17.94 11.17 17.47
CA THR A 117 -17.49 10.23 18.52
C THR A 117 -16.06 10.45 18.98
N GLU A 118 -15.21 11.04 18.13
CA GLU A 118 -13.85 11.45 18.52
C GLU A 118 -13.86 12.80 19.27
N LEU A 119 -14.78 13.71 18.94
CA LEU A 119 -14.90 15.04 19.56
C LEU A 119 -15.65 15.02 20.90
N ALA A 120 -16.69 14.20 21.05
CA ALA A 120 -17.54 14.19 22.24
C ALA A 120 -16.78 13.98 23.57
N PRO A 121 -15.75 13.11 23.64
CA PRO A 121 -14.95 12.92 24.86
C PRO A 121 -13.89 14.01 25.11
N ALA A 122 -13.58 14.86 24.13
CA ALA A 122 -12.45 15.79 24.18
C ALA A 122 -12.76 17.08 24.97
N GLU A 123 -14.02 17.44 25.13
CA GLU A 123 -14.44 18.67 25.83
C GLU A 123 -14.77 18.42 27.30
N ARG A 124 -14.50 19.41 28.17
CA ARG A 124 -14.90 19.36 29.59
C ARG A 124 -16.43 19.44 29.69
N GLY A 125 -17.08 18.36 30.12
CA GLY A 125 -18.53 18.35 30.35
C GLY A 125 -19.19 17.00 30.06
N SER A 126 -20.52 16.98 30.04
CA SER A 126 -21.28 15.82 29.57
C SER A 126 -21.15 15.67 28.06
N ALA A 127 -20.89 14.45 27.58
CA ALA A 127 -20.81 14.14 26.15
C ALA A 127 -22.09 14.55 25.39
N GLU A 128 -23.26 14.45 26.03
CA GLU A 128 -24.52 14.90 25.44
C GLU A 128 -24.53 16.40 25.16
N GLU A 129 -24.05 17.20 26.12
CA GLU A 129 -23.99 18.66 25.98
C GLU A 129 -22.95 19.08 24.93
N THR A 130 -21.81 18.39 24.88
CA THR A 130 -20.82 18.56 23.81
C THR A 130 -21.44 18.28 22.44
N LEU A 131 -22.17 17.17 22.27
CA LEU A 131 -22.83 16.84 21.00
C LEU A 131 -23.88 17.89 20.61
N ARG A 132 -24.65 18.44 21.57
CA ARG A 132 -25.58 19.54 21.32
C ARG A 132 -24.87 20.81 20.88
N ARG A 133 -23.74 21.18 21.49
CA ARG A 133 -22.92 22.34 21.05
C ARG A 133 -22.34 22.15 19.65
N LEU A 134 -21.96 20.91 19.31
CA LEU A 134 -21.57 20.53 17.95
C LEU A 134 -22.75 20.55 16.98
N GLY A 135 -23.99 20.69 17.47
CA GLY A 135 -25.21 20.90 16.67
C GLY A 135 -26.04 19.66 16.39
N VAL A 136 -25.76 18.55 17.09
CA VAL A 136 -26.62 17.39 17.07
C VAL A 136 -27.97 17.75 17.70
N HIS A 137 -29.06 17.41 17.02
CA HIS A 137 -30.42 17.65 17.48
C HIS A 137 -30.65 17.03 18.89
N PRO A 138 -31.31 17.74 19.83
CA PRO A 138 -31.45 17.29 21.22
C PRO A 138 -32.04 15.88 21.38
N ALA A 139 -32.97 15.49 20.50
CA ALA A 139 -33.58 14.16 20.52
C ALA A 139 -32.61 13.01 20.19
N GLU A 140 -31.47 13.29 19.54
CA GLU A 140 -30.46 12.28 19.21
C GLU A 140 -29.24 12.32 20.13
N ALA A 141 -28.96 13.49 20.74
CA ALA A 141 -27.74 13.74 21.50
C ALA A 141 -27.57 12.76 22.69
N ALA A 142 -28.64 12.48 23.44
CA ALA A 142 -28.58 11.53 24.56
C ALA A 142 -28.24 10.10 24.12
N ALA A 143 -28.87 9.63 23.03
CA ALA A 143 -28.63 8.30 22.48
C ALA A 143 -27.20 8.17 21.92
N LEU A 144 -26.71 9.21 21.24
CA LEU A 144 -25.33 9.26 20.74
C LEU A 144 -24.30 9.33 21.86
N ALA A 145 -24.55 10.10 22.91
CA ALA A 145 -23.69 10.15 24.09
C ALA A 145 -23.59 8.77 24.75
N ALA A 146 -24.72 8.09 24.94
CA ALA A 146 -24.77 6.73 25.49
C ALA A 146 -24.08 5.70 24.58
N ALA A 147 -24.20 5.83 23.26
CA ALA A 147 -23.49 4.95 22.33
C ALA A 147 -21.96 5.20 22.37
N THR A 148 -21.54 6.46 22.54
CA THR A 148 -20.12 6.85 22.57
C THR A 148 -19.40 6.26 23.79
N THR A 149 -20.08 6.13 24.93
CA THR A 149 -19.47 5.55 26.14
C THR A 149 -19.17 4.05 26.02
N VAL A 150 -19.93 3.33 25.21
CA VAL A 150 -19.74 1.88 24.97
C VAL A 150 -18.90 1.58 23.73
N ARG A 151 -18.52 2.59 22.94
CA ARG A 151 -17.69 2.42 21.74
C ARG A 151 -16.29 1.93 22.13
N PRO A 152 -15.76 0.88 21.48
CA PRO A 152 -14.40 0.44 21.73
C PRO A 152 -13.41 1.54 21.37
N ARG A 153 -12.38 1.71 22.20
CA ARG A 153 -11.23 2.54 21.82
C ARG A 153 -10.52 1.87 20.65
N VAL A 154 -10.24 2.64 19.61
CA VAL A 154 -9.59 2.16 18.40
C VAL A 154 -8.31 2.92 18.14
N ASP A 155 -7.38 2.26 17.47
CA ASP A 155 -6.19 2.92 16.95
C ASP A 155 -6.60 3.89 15.83
N ARG A 156 -6.55 5.19 16.15
CA ARG A 156 -6.99 6.27 15.28
C ARG A 156 -6.27 6.26 13.93
N THR A 157 -4.94 6.13 13.94
CA THR A 157 -4.15 6.07 12.70
C THR A 157 -4.55 4.87 11.83
N ALA A 158 -4.86 3.72 12.46
CA ALA A 158 -5.33 2.56 11.71
C ALA A 158 -6.75 2.77 11.14
N ALA A 159 -7.66 3.37 11.91
CA ALA A 159 -9.03 3.63 11.48
C ALA A 159 -9.09 4.60 10.29
N GLU A 160 -8.37 5.72 10.39
CA GLU A 160 -8.37 6.79 9.39
C GLU A 160 -7.62 6.38 8.11
N GLY A 161 -6.51 5.63 8.24
CA GLY A 161 -5.69 5.23 7.09
C GLY A 161 -6.18 3.98 6.34
N LEU A 162 -7.14 3.24 6.89
CA LEU A 162 -7.57 1.95 6.32
C LEU A 162 -8.14 2.11 4.91
N TRP A 163 -9.04 3.08 4.70
CA TRP A 163 -9.78 3.20 3.44
C TRP A 163 -8.88 3.64 2.28
N ASP A 164 -7.91 4.52 2.54
CA ASP A 164 -6.91 4.95 1.56
C ASP A 164 -5.95 3.82 1.21
N THR A 165 -5.54 3.04 2.21
CA THR A 165 -4.67 1.87 2.01
C THR A 165 -5.38 0.77 1.21
N TRP A 166 -6.67 0.54 1.51
CA TRP A 166 -7.54 -0.37 0.79
C TRP A 166 -7.74 0.05 -0.68
N THR A 167 -8.14 1.30 -0.91
CA THR A 167 -8.35 1.87 -2.25
C THR A 167 -7.03 1.91 -3.06
N GLY A 168 -5.91 2.10 -2.36
CA GLY A 168 -4.57 2.00 -2.91
C GLY A 168 -4.11 0.58 -3.25
N ARG A 169 -4.92 -0.47 -2.98
CA ARG A 169 -4.63 -1.88 -3.26
C ARG A 169 -3.33 -2.37 -2.61
N ARG A 170 -3.07 -2.00 -1.36
CA ARG A 170 -1.87 -2.39 -0.59
C ARG A 170 -2.23 -3.46 0.45
N LEU A 171 -2.45 -4.70 0.02
CA LEU A 171 -3.15 -5.70 0.86
C LEU A 171 -2.41 -6.08 2.14
N ASP A 172 -1.07 -6.16 2.10
CA ASP A 172 -0.29 -6.49 3.30
C ASP A 172 -0.38 -5.35 4.33
N GLU A 173 -0.32 -4.08 3.86
CA GLU A 173 -0.51 -2.90 4.71
C GLU A 173 -1.94 -2.83 5.28
N VAL A 174 -2.96 -3.14 4.48
CA VAL A 174 -4.35 -3.29 4.96
C VAL A 174 -4.42 -4.31 6.09
N GLY A 175 -3.78 -5.48 5.92
CA GLY A 175 -3.76 -6.51 6.94
C GLY A 175 -3.13 -6.02 8.26
N ALA A 176 -2.04 -5.26 8.17
CA ALA A 176 -1.40 -4.64 9.33
C ALA A 176 -2.34 -3.63 10.03
N LEU A 177 -3.06 -2.78 9.28
CA LEU A 177 -4.03 -1.84 9.85
C LEU A 177 -5.22 -2.56 10.50
N LEU A 178 -5.78 -3.59 9.83
CA LEU A 178 -6.87 -4.41 10.35
C LEU A 178 -6.49 -5.12 11.66
N SER A 179 -5.23 -5.51 11.84
CA SER A 179 -4.76 -6.14 13.08
C SER A 179 -4.74 -5.20 14.30
N ARG A 180 -4.80 -3.87 14.08
CA ARG A 180 -4.85 -2.84 15.12
C ARG A 180 -6.28 -2.35 15.43
N LEU A 181 -7.26 -2.85 14.69
CA LEU A 181 -8.68 -2.52 14.84
C LEU A 181 -9.44 -3.65 15.54
N PRO A 182 -10.61 -3.37 16.15
CA PRO A 182 -11.41 -4.40 16.82
C PRO A 182 -11.69 -5.63 15.94
N ASP A 183 -11.56 -6.82 16.52
CA ASP A 183 -11.81 -8.09 15.84
C ASP A 183 -13.29 -8.25 15.47
N ALA A 184 -13.56 -9.21 14.57
CA ALA A 184 -14.92 -9.51 14.14
C ALA A 184 -15.65 -10.42 15.16
N PRO A 185 -16.96 -10.21 15.41
CA PRO A 185 -17.77 -9.11 14.90
C PRO A 185 -17.44 -7.81 15.64
N SER A 186 -17.12 -6.76 14.88
CA SER A 186 -16.73 -5.47 15.47
C SER A 186 -17.92 -4.61 15.87
N GLY A 187 -19.12 -4.99 15.43
CA GLY A 187 -20.33 -4.16 15.49
C GLY A 187 -20.40 -3.13 14.36
N ASP A 188 -19.32 -2.95 13.59
CA ASP A 188 -19.28 -2.06 12.44
C ASP A 188 -19.30 -2.88 11.14
N GLN A 189 -20.46 -2.90 10.49
CA GLN A 189 -20.71 -3.69 9.29
C GLN A 189 -19.73 -3.39 8.14
N VAL A 190 -19.28 -2.14 8.00
CA VAL A 190 -18.34 -1.77 6.93
C VAL A 190 -16.94 -2.30 7.25
N LEU A 191 -16.51 -2.22 8.51
CA LEU A 191 -15.23 -2.83 8.92
C LEU A 191 -15.26 -4.35 8.71
N ASP A 192 -16.35 -5.01 9.10
CA ASP A 192 -16.52 -6.45 8.93
C ASP A 192 -16.55 -6.84 7.43
N ALA A 193 -17.18 -6.03 6.58
CA ALA A 193 -17.18 -6.21 5.13
C ALA A 193 -15.79 -6.03 4.50
N VAL A 194 -15.00 -5.05 4.97
CA VAL A 194 -13.60 -4.84 4.54
C VAL A 194 -12.75 -6.05 4.95
N ARG A 195 -12.89 -6.57 6.18
CA ARG A 195 -12.19 -7.79 6.61
C ARG A 195 -12.54 -9.01 5.76
N HIS A 196 -13.81 -9.12 5.34
CA HIS A 196 -14.24 -10.20 4.46
C HIS A 196 -13.61 -10.06 3.06
N HIS A 197 -13.71 -8.88 2.45
CA HIS A 197 -13.09 -8.62 1.15
C HIS A 197 -11.57 -8.81 1.19
N HIS A 198 -10.89 -8.33 2.23
CA HIS A 198 -9.43 -8.48 2.38
C HIS A 198 -9.01 -9.95 2.35
N ARG A 199 -9.70 -10.80 3.10
CA ARG A 199 -9.44 -12.25 3.09
C ARG A 199 -9.71 -12.87 1.73
N SER A 200 -10.78 -12.46 1.05
CA SER A 200 -11.09 -12.93 -0.31
C SER A 200 -10.00 -12.53 -1.30
N GLU A 201 -9.57 -11.27 -1.28
CA GLU A 201 -8.55 -10.75 -2.21
C GLU A 201 -7.18 -11.40 -1.98
N LEU A 202 -6.80 -11.66 -0.73
CA LEU A 202 -5.60 -12.45 -0.42
C LEU A 202 -5.68 -13.87 -0.98
N ALA A 203 -6.82 -14.54 -0.82
CA ALA A 203 -7.03 -15.89 -1.34
C ALA A 203 -7.02 -15.91 -2.88
N ASP A 204 -7.65 -14.93 -3.53
CA ASP A 204 -7.67 -14.80 -4.99
C ASP A 204 -6.26 -14.54 -5.54
N ARG A 205 -5.48 -13.66 -4.90
CA ARG A 205 -4.07 -13.39 -5.24
C ARG A 205 -3.24 -14.66 -5.19
N ASP A 206 -3.32 -15.40 -4.08
CA ASP A 206 -2.54 -16.62 -3.89
C ASP A 206 -3.00 -17.75 -4.84
N THR A 207 -4.31 -17.82 -5.12
CA THR A 207 -4.87 -18.76 -6.13
C THR A 207 -4.32 -18.46 -7.52
N LEU A 208 -4.35 -17.20 -7.96
CA LEU A 208 -3.81 -16.79 -9.26
C LEU A 208 -2.30 -17.05 -9.39
N LEU A 209 -1.52 -16.89 -8.32
CA LEU A 209 -0.10 -17.24 -8.32
C LEU A 209 0.11 -18.76 -8.39
N GLY A 210 -0.73 -19.55 -7.71
CA GLY A 210 -0.74 -21.00 -7.82
C GLY A 210 -1.08 -21.47 -9.24
N GLU A 211 -2.13 -20.92 -9.85
CA GLU A 211 -2.51 -21.18 -11.24
C GLU A 211 -1.41 -20.78 -12.22
N ALA A 212 -0.74 -19.64 -11.99
CA ALA A 212 0.38 -19.22 -12.82
C ALA A 212 1.52 -20.26 -12.81
N ALA A 213 1.86 -20.80 -11.63
CA ALA A 213 2.87 -21.84 -11.49
C ALA A 213 2.45 -23.15 -12.19
N VAL A 214 1.18 -23.56 -12.05
CA VAL A 214 0.64 -24.74 -12.75
C VAL A 214 0.71 -24.55 -14.26
N HIS A 215 0.23 -23.43 -14.80
CA HIS A 215 0.31 -23.14 -16.24
C HIS A 215 1.77 -23.11 -16.73
N ALA A 216 2.70 -22.56 -15.94
CA ALA A 216 4.11 -22.53 -16.29
C ALA A 216 4.71 -23.95 -16.39
N GLN A 217 4.37 -24.85 -15.47
CA GLN A 217 4.81 -26.26 -15.49
C GLN A 217 4.29 -27.03 -16.72
N HIS A 218 3.10 -26.69 -17.21
CA HIS A 218 2.51 -27.29 -18.41
C HIS A 218 2.97 -26.61 -19.72
N GLY A 219 3.87 -25.62 -19.66
CA GLY A 219 4.32 -24.87 -20.84
C GLY A 219 3.31 -23.83 -21.36
N GLU A 220 2.20 -23.60 -20.66
CA GLU A 220 1.12 -22.68 -21.05
C GLU A 220 1.46 -21.21 -20.70
N ARG A 221 2.54 -20.71 -21.27
CA ARG A 221 3.15 -19.41 -20.91
C ARG A 221 2.17 -18.23 -20.94
N ALA A 222 1.33 -18.15 -21.97
CA ALA A 222 0.39 -17.04 -22.11
C ALA A 222 -0.64 -17.03 -20.98
N ALA A 223 -1.09 -18.21 -20.51
CA ALA A 223 -2.00 -18.33 -19.37
C ALA A 223 -1.28 -17.94 -18.07
N ALA A 224 -0.07 -18.46 -17.84
CA ALA A 224 0.74 -18.12 -16.66
C ALA A 224 0.99 -16.61 -16.53
N VAL A 225 1.34 -15.94 -17.64
CA VAL A 225 1.51 -14.47 -17.68
C VAL A 225 0.19 -13.76 -17.35
N ARG A 226 -0.95 -14.19 -17.91
CA ARG A 226 -2.26 -13.58 -17.59
C ARG A 226 -2.58 -13.70 -16.10
N CYS A 227 -2.34 -14.86 -15.48
CA CYS A 227 -2.59 -15.05 -14.05
C CYS A 227 -1.70 -14.12 -13.20
N CYS A 228 -0.39 -14.00 -13.52
CA CYS A 228 0.49 -13.05 -12.85
C CYS A 228 0.02 -11.59 -13.00
N LEU A 229 -0.39 -11.18 -14.20
CA LEU A 229 -0.89 -9.82 -14.45
C LEU A 229 -2.21 -9.54 -13.73
N ARG A 230 -3.06 -10.55 -13.51
CA ARG A 230 -4.27 -10.42 -12.69
C ARG A 230 -3.91 -10.33 -11.20
N ALA A 231 -3.01 -11.19 -10.71
CA ALA A 231 -2.55 -11.16 -9.32
C ALA A 231 -1.93 -9.81 -8.94
N ALA A 232 -1.12 -9.23 -9.82
CA ALA A 232 -0.53 -7.91 -9.62
C ALA A 232 -1.56 -6.78 -9.53
N ARG A 233 -2.75 -6.91 -10.13
CA ARG A 233 -3.80 -5.89 -10.01
C ARG A 233 -4.53 -5.93 -8.68
N ILE A 234 -4.50 -7.08 -7.99
CA ILE A 234 -5.11 -7.26 -6.69
C ILE A 234 -4.28 -6.55 -5.61
N ASP A 235 -2.95 -6.69 -5.67
CA ASP A 235 -2.03 -6.07 -4.71
C ASP A 235 -0.89 -5.34 -5.44
N ARG A 236 -0.85 -4.02 -5.30
CA ARG A 236 0.16 -3.14 -5.90
C ARG A 236 1.53 -3.26 -5.25
N THR A 237 1.60 -3.74 -4.02
CA THR A 237 2.84 -3.85 -3.25
C THR A 237 3.48 -5.23 -3.37
N ASP A 238 2.72 -6.25 -3.78
CA ASP A 238 3.21 -7.61 -3.94
C ASP A 238 4.19 -7.72 -5.12
N ARG A 239 5.42 -8.11 -4.81
CA ARG A 239 6.48 -8.33 -5.80
C ARG A 239 6.49 -9.74 -6.37
N ARG A 240 5.76 -10.69 -5.78
CA ARG A 240 5.72 -12.09 -6.23
C ARG A 240 5.26 -12.21 -7.70
N PRO A 241 4.21 -11.51 -8.19
CA PRO A 241 3.84 -11.56 -9.59
C PRO A 241 4.97 -11.11 -10.55
N LEU A 242 5.74 -10.08 -10.19
CA LEU A 242 6.88 -9.62 -10.99
C LEU A 242 7.98 -10.69 -11.07
N LEU A 243 8.34 -11.28 -9.94
CA LEU A 243 9.35 -12.33 -9.87
C LEU A 243 8.90 -13.59 -10.61
N GLU A 244 7.62 -13.94 -10.53
CA GLU A 244 7.07 -15.09 -11.25
C GLU A 244 7.08 -14.87 -12.76
N LEU A 245 6.80 -13.65 -13.25
CA LEU A 245 6.96 -13.31 -14.67
C LEU A 245 8.41 -13.50 -15.16
N VAL A 246 9.40 -13.20 -14.32
CA VAL A 246 10.82 -13.44 -14.63
C VAL A 246 11.09 -14.94 -14.72
N ARG A 247 10.65 -15.74 -13.74
CA ARG A 247 10.82 -17.20 -13.75
C ARG A 247 10.16 -17.87 -14.96
N ILE A 248 8.94 -17.43 -15.30
CA ILE A 248 8.22 -17.90 -16.51
C ILE A 248 9.03 -17.58 -17.78
N ALA A 249 9.72 -16.44 -17.83
CA ALA A 249 10.57 -16.10 -18.96
C ALA A 249 11.89 -16.89 -18.97
N GLU A 250 12.44 -17.25 -17.81
CA GLU A 250 13.65 -18.09 -17.68
C GLU A 250 13.41 -19.53 -18.11
N ALA A 251 12.25 -20.10 -17.76
CA ALA A 251 11.85 -21.46 -18.14
C ALA A 251 11.57 -21.63 -19.64
N ALA A 252 11.40 -20.52 -20.38
CA ALA A 252 11.24 -20.60 -21.82
C ALA A 252 12.60 -20.88 -22.48
N GLU A 253 12.81 -22.13 -22.92
CA GLU A 253 13.86 -22.47 -23.88
C GLU A 253 13.67 -21.55 -25.11
N GLN A 254 14.59 -20.60 -25.27
CA GLN A 254 14.70 -19.53 -26.29
C GLN A 254 13.51 -19.28 -27.25
N PRO A 255 12.99 -18.04 -27.34
CA PRO A 255 12.25 -17.67 -28.55
C PRO A 255 13.24 -17.59 -29.74
N PRO A 256 13.00 -18.25 -30.88
CA PRO A 256 13.75 -18.01 -32.10
C PRO A 256 13.38 -16.61 -32.60
N GLY A 257 14.27 -15.64 -32.40
CA GLY A 257 14.10 -14.27 -32.86
C GLY A 257 15.16 -13.32 -32.30
N PRO A 258 15.40 -12.16 -32.94
CA PRO A 258 16.37 -11.18 -32.45
C PRO A 258 16.02 -10.79 -31.01
N ALA A 259 16.98 -10.95 -30.10
CA ALA A 259 16.80 -10.71 -28.68
C ALA A 259 16.26 -9.29 -28.44
N ARG A 260 15.05 -9.20 -27.89
CA ARG A 260 14.39 -7.93 -27.53
C ARG A 260 15.13 -7.17 -26.43
N LEU A 261 16.09 -7.81 -25.75
CA LEU A 261 16.99 -7.25 -24.76
C LEU A 261 18.43 -7.65 -25.11
N ARG A 262 19.27 -6.66 -25.35
CA ARG A 262 20.73 -6.77 -25.53
C ARG A 262 21.43 -6.39 -24.25
N ALA A 263 22.51 -7.09 -23.96
CA ALA A 263 23.36 -6.85 -22.82
C ALA A 263 24.82 -6.91 -23.29
N GLU A 264 25.52 -5.79 -23.20
CA GLU A 264 26.86 -5.60 -23.74
C GLU A 264 27.84 -5.25 -22.59
N PRO A 265 28.83 -6.11 -22.28
CA PRO A 265 29.88 -5.77 -21.33
C PRO A 265 30.68 -4.56 -21.78
N THR A 266 30.92 -3.63 -20.87
CA THR A 266 31.78 -2.45 -21.08
C THR A 266 32.82 -2.35 -19.97
N ALA A 267 33.74 -1.39 -20.08
CA ALA A 267 34.75 -1.13 -19.05
C ALA A 267 34.14 -0.67 -17.71
N THR A 268 32.89 -0.19 -17.72
CA THR A 268 32.19 0.39 -16.57
C THR A 268 31.08 -0.50 -16.01
N GLY A 269 30.70 -1.58 -16.69
CA GLY A 269 29.61 -2.46 -16.26
C GLY A 269 29.03 -3.26 -17.42
N VAL A 270 27.72 -3.47 -17.40
CA VAL A 270 26.97 -4.04 -18.53
C VAL A 270 25.91 -3.04 -18.99
N GLU A 271 25.99 -2.62 -20.24
CA GLU A 271 24.97 -1.79 -20.87
C GLU A 271 23.82 -2.65 -21.37
N LEU A 272 22.61 -2.30 -20.96
CA LEU A 272 21.37 -2.98 -21.32
C LEU A 272 20.58 -2.09 -22.26
N ARG A 273 20.10 -2.65 -23.37
CA ARG A 273 19.19 -1.97 -24.31
C ARG A 273 18.09 -2.91 -24.76
N TRP A 274 16.85 -2.46 -24.79
CA TRP A 274 15.72 -3.28 -25.24
C TRP A 274 14.77 -2.55 -26.17
N SER A 275 13.91 -3.31 -26.85
CA SER A 275 12.84 -2.73 -27.65
C SER A 275 11.77 -2.14 -26.73
N PRO A 276 11.34 -0.88 -26.95
CA PRO A 276 10.27 -0.28 -26.17
C PRO A 276 8.98 -1.10 -26.23
N PHE A 277 8.25 -1.13 -25.11
CA PHE A 277 6.95 -1.77 -25.04
C PHE A 277 5.90 -0.93 -25.80
N SER A 278 5.43 -1.44 -26.94
CA SER A 278 4.60 -0.70 -27.89
C SER A 278 3.10 -0.70 -27.59
N ARG A 279 2.62 -1.48 -26.60
CA ARG A 279 1.20 -1.45 -26.22
C ARG A 279 0.89 -0.18 -25.42
N ARG A 280 0.31 0.81 -26.10
CA ARG A 280 -0.33 1.95 -25.44
C ARG A 280 -1.59 1.46 -24.73
N ARG A 281 -1.68 1.74 -23.43
CA ARG A 281 -2.94 1.63 -22.70
C ARG A 281 -3.78 2.86 -23.04
N PRO A 282 -5.07 2.73 -23.41
CA PRO A 282 -5.94 3.90 -23.55
C PRO A 282 -5.95 4.70 -22.23
N GLY A 283 -5.58 5.99 -22.27
CA GLY A 283 -5.53 6.88 -21.11
C GLY A 283 -4.49 6.52 -20.03
N GLY A 284 -3.47 5.72 -20.34
CA GLY A 284 -2.58 5.10 -19.36
C GLY A 284 -1.40 5.96 -18.90
N ALA A 285 -1.00 5.74 -17.64
CA ALA A 285 0.30 6.16 -17.09
C ALA A 285 1.46 5.74 -18.02
N PRO A 286 2.56 6.54 -18.08
CA PRO A 286 3.72 6.19 -18.89
C PRO A 286 4.25 4.81 -18.50
N VAL A 287 4.61 4.01 -19.51
CA VAL A 287 5.19 2.67 -19.30
C VAL A 287 6.68 2.84 -18.99
N GLY A 288 7.08 2.42 -17.80
CA GLY A 288 8.47 2.23 -17.43
C GLY A 288 8.85 0.75 -17.42
N TYR A 289 10.01 0.46 -16.85
CA TYR A 289 10.63 -0.86 -16.84
C TYR A 289 11.23 -1.15 -15.47
N GLN A 290 11.00 -2.37 -14.97
CA GLN A 290 11.72 -2.94 -13.85
C GLN A 290 12.78 -3.90 -14.37
N VAL A 291 14.04 -3.70 -13.98
CA VAL A 291 15.17 -4.50 -14.47
C VAL A 291 15.71 -5.38 -13.35
N PHE A 292 15.91 -6.66 -13.67
CA PHE A 292 16.43 -7.68 -12.77
C PHE A 292 17.69 -8.30 -13.36
N ARG A 293 18.68 -8.53 -12.50
CA ARG A 293 19.86 -9.36 -12.77
C ARG A 293 19.65 -10.75 -12.18
N LEU A 294 19.93 -11.74 -12.99
CA LEU A 294 19.89 -13.16 -12.68
C LEU A 294 21.31 -13.68 -12.69
N ASP A 295 21.69 -14.41 -11.64
CA ASP A 295 22.98 -15.11 -11.64
C ASP A 295 22.87 -16.35 -12.52
N ALA A 296 23.71 -16.41 -13.55
CA ALA A 296 23.80 -17.52 -14.49
C ALA A 296 25.13 -18.27 -14.31
N THR A 297 25.81 -18.07 -13.17
CA THR A 297 27.03 -18.79 -12.81
C THR A 297 26.66 -20.21 -12.42
N ASP A 298 27.39 -21.19 -12.95
CA ASP A 298 27.20 -22.59 -12.60
C ASP A 298 27.51 -22.78 -11.12
N LEU A 299 26.46 -23.07 -10.34
CA LEU A 299 26.57 -23.27 -8.91
C LEU A 299 26.90 -24.73 -8.59
N PRO A 300 27.68 -25.00 -7.53
CA PRO A 300 27.94 -26.37 -7.08
C PRO A 300 26.64 -27.13 -6.82
N PRO A 301 26.61 -28.46 -7.02
CA PRO A 301 25.46 -29.29 -6.68
C PRO A 301 25.00 -29.02 -5.23
N GLY A 302 23.71 -28.75 -5.04
CA GLY A 302 23.12 -28.43 -3.72
C GLY A 302 23.14 -26.95 -3.33
N SER A 303 23.77 -26.08 -4.13
CA SER A 303 23.70 -24.63 -3.93
C SER A 303 22.42 -24.07 -4.55
N ARG A 304 21.65 -23.30 -3.77
CA ARG A 304 20.43 -22.65 -4.27
C ARG A 304 20.82 -21.42 -5.12
N PRO A 305 20.33 -21.28 -6.36
CA PRO A 305 20.54 -20.06 -7.14
C PRO A 305 20.07 -18.84 -6.35
N ALA A 306 20.90 -17.80 -6.37
CA ALA A 306 20.51 -16.50 -5.84
C ALA A 306 19.25 -16.04 -6.60
N GLY A 307 18.24 -15.59 -5.87
CA GLY A 307 17.02 -15.06 -6.50
C GLY A 307 17.32 -13.83 -7.36
N PRO A 308 16.40 -13.45 -8.27
CA PRO A 308 16.56 -12.28 -9.12
C PRO A 308 16.86 -11.02 -8.28
N VAL A 309 17.94 -10.31 -8.62
CA VAL A 309 18.36 -9.07 -7.96
C VAL A 309 17.78 -7.89 -8.74
N ARG A 310 16.95 -7.07 -8.10
CA ARG A 310 16.40 -5.85 -8.72
C ARG A 310 17.51 -4.80 -8.84
N LEU A 311 17.74 -4.29 -10.05
CA LEU A 311 18.71 -3.23 -10.33
C LEU A 311 18.09 -1.84 -10.19
N GLY A 312 16.81 -1.70 -10.56
CA GLY A 312 16.10 -0.42 -10.46
C GLY A 312 14.90 -0.34 -11.39
N SER A 313 14.28 0.84 -11.39
CA SER A 313 13.24 1.26 -12.32
C SER A 313 13.80 2.30 -13.31
N THR A 314 13.38 2.26 -14.57
CA THR A 314 13.72 3.27 -15.58
C THR A 314 12.53 3.52 -16.51
N ASP A 315 12.37 4.75 -16.99
CA ASP A 315 11.40 5.13 -18.03
C ASP A 315 11.96 4.92 -19.45
N ARG A 316 13.29 4.76 -19.57
CA ARG A 316 13.99 4.57 -20.84
C ARG A 316 14.23 3.09 -21.12
N PRO A 317 14.33 2.71 -22.40
CA PRO A 317 14.62 1.34 -22.80
C PRO A 317 16.11 0.95 -22.66
N GLU A 318 16.80 1.53 -21.68
CA GLU A 318 18.23 1.34 -21.43
C GLU A 318 18.57 1.46 -19.93
N LEU A 319 19.62 0.76 -19.50
CA LEU A 319 20.15 0.81 -18.14
C LEU A 319 21.63 0.35 -18.12
N LEU A 320 22.48 0.97 -17.28
CA LEU A 320 23.83 0.48 -17.00
C LEU A 320 23.88 -0.24 -15.65
N ASP A 321 24.26 -1.52 -15.64
CA ASP A 321 24.62 -2.24 -14.42
C ASP A 321 26.12 -2.07 -14.13
N ALA A 322 26.46 -1.09 -13.31
CA ALA A 322 27.83 -0.87 -12.85
C ALA A 322 28.23 -1.72 -11.62
N ALA A 323 27.27 -2.44 -11.04
CA ALA A 323 27.45 -3.17 -9.77
C ALA A 323 27.80 -4.64 -9.98
N VAL A 324 27.73 -5.17 -11.20
CA VAL A 324 28.10 -6.56 -11.48
C VAL A 324 29.62 -6.75 -11.40
N PRO A 325 30.12 -7.69 -10.56
CA PRO A 325 31.55 -7.93 -10.48
C PRO A 325 32.07 -8.63 -11.74
N PHE A 326 33.33 -8.35 -12.10
CA PHE A 326 34.00 -9.07 -13.17
C PHE A 326 34.17 -10.55 -12.82
N GLY A 327 34.03 -11.42 -13.83
CA GLY A 327 34.13 -12.88 -13.71
C GLY A 327 32.78 -13.59 -13.52
N HIS A 328 31.69 -12.86 -13.36
CA HIS A 328 30.36 -13.46 -13.21
C HIS A 328 29.66 -13.70 -14.56
N ARG A 329 28.86 -14.77 -14.63
CA ARG A 329 27.93 -15.02 -15.72
C ARG A 329 26.56 -14.51 -15.26
N VAL A 330 25.98 -13.59 -16.00
CA VAL A 330 24.71 -12.95 -15.62
C VAL A 330 23.73 -12.95 -16.77
N ARG A 331 22.45 -12.95 -16.44
CA ARG A 331 21.36 -12.76 -17.39
C ARG A 331 20.48 -11.63 -16.89
N TYR A 332 19.86 -10.88 -17.79
CA TYR A 332 19.02 -9.75 -17.41
C TYR A 332 17.59 -9.99 -17.85
N ALA A 333 16.64 -9.64 -16.99
CA ALA A 333 15.21 -9.65 -17.28
C ALA A 333 14.65 -8.24 -17.13
N VAL A 334 13.76 -7.86 -18.05
CA VAL A 334 13.07 -6.58 -18.06
C VAL A 334 11.57 -6.82 -18.04
N VAL A 335 10.87 -6.23 -17.08
CA VAL A 335 9.41 -6.30 -16.98
C VAL A 335 8.82 -4.91 -17.25
N PRO A 336 7.93 -4.76 -18.24
CA PRO A 336 7.26 -3.47 -18.47
C PRO A 336 6.24 -3.21 -17.34
N VAL A 337 6.28 -2.01 -16.78
CA VAL A 337 5.41 -1.60 -15.67
C VAL A 337 4.71 -0.27 -15.97
N ALA A 338 3.53 -0.06 -15.40
CA ALA A 338 2.84 1.23 -15.39
C ALA A 338 2.25 1.48 -14.00
N ALA A 339 2.59 2.61 -13.39
CA ALA A 339 2.29 2.89 -11.97
C ALA A 339 2.73 1.71 -11.06
N ASP A 340 3.97 1.25 -11.24
CA ASP A 340 4.61 0.11 -10.56
C ASP A 340 3.97 -1.27 -10.76
N LEU A 341 2.91 -1.39 -11.57
CA LEU A 341 2.27 -2.67 -11.88
C LEU A 341 2.79 -3.27 -13.20
N PRO A 342 3.10 -4.57 -13.26
CA PRO A 342 3.41 -5.22 -14.53
C PRO A 342 2.25 -5.12 -15.52
N VAL A 343 2.57 -4.74 -16.75
CA VAL A 343 1.60 -4.60 -17.86
C VAL A 343 1.85 -5.59 -19.00
N GLY A 344 2.88 -6.40 -18.90
CA GLY A 344 3.26 -7.37 -19.93
C GLY A 344 4.19 -8.45 -19.41
N ALA A 345 4.52 -9.40 -20.29
CA ALA A 345 5.48 -10.45 -19.99
C ALA A 345 6.89 -9.89 -19.77
N ALA A 346 7.69 -10.58 -18.96
CA ALA A 346 9.11 -10.30 -18.86
C ALA A 346 9.84 -10.65 -20.16
N VAL A 347 10.79 -9.81 -20.54
CA VAL A 347 11.74 -10.03 -21.63
C VAL A 347 13.07 -10.42 -21.02
N LEU A 348 13.65 -11.51 -21.53
CA LEU A 348 14.90 -12.06 -21.03
C LEU A 348 16.00 -11.93 -22.09
N GLY A 349 17.16 -11.42 -21.68
CA GLY A 349 18.32 -11.22 -22.55
C GLY A 349 19.17 -12.49 -22.65
N PRO A 350 20.26 -12.47 -23.46
CA PRO A 350 21.24 -13.55 -23.45
C PRO A 350 22.02 -13.59 -22.13
N THR A 351 22.65 -14.73 -21.85
CA THR A 351 23.65 -14.83 -20.78
C THR A 351 24.93 -14.12 -21.22
N VAL A 352 25.48 -13.29 -20.34
CA VAL A 352 26.64 -12.45 -20.59
C VAL A 352 27.72 -12.76 -19.55
N VAL A 353 28.96 -12.90 -19.99
CA VAL A 353 30.12 -13.02 -19.11
C VAL A 353 30.71 -11.62 -18.91
N VAL A 354 30.74 -11.15 -17.68
CA VAL A 354 31.29 -9.82 -17.37
C VAL A 354 32.81 -9.93 -17.28
N ALA A 355 33.51 -9.73 -18.39
CA ALA A 355 34.96 -9.74 -18.43
C ALA A 355 35.55 -8.34 -18.12
N PRO A 356 36.71 -8.24 -17.47
CA PRO A 356 37.41 -6.97 -17.34
C PRO A 356 37.85 -6.46 -18.72
N PRO A 357 37.95 -5.13 -18.91
CA PRO A 357 38.37 -4.56 -20.18
C PRO A 357 39.77 -5.07 -20.58
N PRO A 358 40.00 -5.37 -21.87
CA PRO A 358 41.24 -5.98 -22.34
C PRO A 358 42.48 -5.11 -22.09
N THR A 359 42.31 -3.79 -21.95
CA THR A 359 43.38 -2.85 -21.57
C THR A 359 43.97 -3.11 -20.18
N GLN A 360 43.35 -3.95 -19.36
CA GLN A 360 43.86 -4.36 -18.03
C GLN A 360 44.52 -5.73 -18.03
N LEU A 361 44.56 -6.43 -19.18
CA LEU A 361 45.22 -7.71 -19.34
C LEU A 361 46.61 -7.47 -19.93
N ARG A 362 47.65 -7.74 -19.14
CA ARG A 362 49.02 -7.81 -19.63
C ARG A 362 49.36 -9.26 -19.89
N LEU A 363 49.60 -9.58 -21.16
CA LEU A 363 50.14 -10.85 -21.61
C LEU A 363 51.66 -10.71 -21.67
N ALA A 364 52.37 -11.52 -20.89
CA ALA A 364 53.83 -11.61 -20.96
C ALA A 364 54.21 -12.98 -21.54
N PRO A 365 55.10 -13.03 -22.55
CA PRO A 365 55.59 -14.30 -23.07
C PRO A 365 56.41 -15.03 -22.01
N GLY A 366 56.05 -16.28 -21.75
CA GLY A 366 56.81 -17.21 -20.92
C GLY A 366 57.31 -18.39 -21.78
N ARG A 367 58.36 -19.07 -21.32
CA ARG A 367 59.11 -20.07 -22.09
C ARG A 367 58.24 -21.16 -22.74
N ASN A 368 57.15 -21.57 -22.07
CA ASN A 368 56.17 -22.57 -22.54
C ASN A 368 54.70 -22.16 -22.30
N ALA A 369 54.43 -20.91 -21.91
CA ALA A 369 53.07 -20.45 -21.56
C ALA A 369 52.97 -18.91 -21.66
N VAL A 370 51.77 -18.39 -21.88
CA VAL A 370 51.51 -16.95 -21.78
C VAL A 370 51.11 -16.62 -20.34
N ALA A 371 51.93 -15.82 -19.66
CA ALA A 371 51.59 -15.32 -18.33
C ALA A 371 50.57 -14.18 -18.45
N VAL A 372 49.38 -14.39 -17.89
CA VAL A 372 48.33 -13.37 -17.85
C VAL A 372 48.40 -12.67 -16.50
N SER A 373 48.77 -11.40 -16.49
CA SER A 373 48.76 -10.56 -15.30
C SER A 373 47.71 -9.46 -15.45
N ARG A 374 47.03 -9.15 -14.35
CA ARG A 374 46.08 -8.03 -14.27
C ARG A 374 46.72 -6.90 -13.50
N THR A 375 46.71 -5.69 -14.05
CA THR A 375 46.91 -4.50 -13.23
C THR A 375 45.67 -4.28 -12.38
N PRO A 376 45.77 -4.26 -11.04
CA PRO A 376 44.63 -3.96 -10.19
C PRO A 376 44.11 -2.57 -10.52
N ARG A 377 42.77 -2.44 -10.60
CA ARG A 377 42.11 -1.15 -10.80
C ARG A 377 42.55 -0.20 -9.68
N PRO A 378 42.89 1.08 -9.95
CA PRO A 378 43.00 2.05 -8.88
C PRO A 378 41.64 2.09 -8.18
N ARG A 379 41.64 1.68 -6.91
CA ARG A 379 40.45 1.64 -6.07
C ARG A 379 40.00 3.08 -5.94
N ARG A 380 38.85 3.44 -6.53
CA ARG A 380 38.25 4.77 -6.31
C ARG A 380 38.06 4.88 -4.80
N PRO A 381 38.69 5.84 -4.11
CA PRO A 381 38.47 6.00 -2.68
C PRO A 381 36.97 6.25 -2.49
N GLY A 382 36.31 5.38 -1.73
CA GLY A 382 34.99 5.69 -1.19
C GLY A 382 35.10 6.97 -0.34
N PRO A 383 33.97 7.64 -0.05
CA PRO A 383 33.99 8.78 0.87
C PRO A 383 34.63 8.32 2.18
N SER A 384 35.82 8.84 2.48
CA SER A 384 36.43 8.65 3.79
C SER A 384 35.46 9.19 4.84
N PRO A 385 35.22 8.47 5.95
CA PRO A 385 34.50 9.04 7.07
C PRO A 385 35.32 10.26 7.55
N GLY A 386 34.67 11.42 7.57
CA GLY A 386 35.27 12.66 8.00
C GLY A 386 35.81 12.52 9.42
N LEU A 387 37.14 12.45 9.54
CA LEU A 387 37.85 12.79 10.76
C LEU A 387 37.74 14.29 10.93
N ALA A 388 36.84 14.72 11.80
CA ALA A 388 36.84 16.07 12.33
C ALA A 388 38.15 16.29 13.13
N PRO A 389 38.80 17.47 13.01
CA PRO A 389 39.94 17.79 13.83
C PRO A 389 39.48 18.05 15.27
N VAL A 390 40.03 17.30 16.22
CA VAL A 390 39.97 17.61 17.65
C VAL A 390 41.10 18.59 17.94
N PRO A 391 40.83 19.78 18.51
CA PRO A 391 41.87 20.63 19.05
C PRO A 391 42.28 20.11 20.44
N ALA A 392 43.60 19.98 20.64
CA ALA A 392 44.20 19.83 21.95
C ALA A 392 44.05 21.15 22.72
N ASP A 393 43.51 21.10 23.94
CA ASP A 393 44.32 21.12 25.17
C ASP A 393 43.49 21.64 26.36
N ARG A 394 43.53 20.91 27.47
CA ARG A 394 43.44 21.37 28.88
C ARG A 394 43.29 20.19 29.84
N LEU A 395 44.45 19.72 30.28
CA LEU A 395 44.86 19.52 31.68
C LEU A 395 43.81 19.05 32.73
N ARG A 396 44.13 17.85 33.23
CA ARG A 396 44.24 17.39 34.64
C ARG A 396 43.11 16.54 35.29
N PRO A 397 43.49 15.68 36.27
CA PRO A 397 42.89 14.35 36.45
C PRO A 397 42.24 14.11 37.83
N ARG A 398 41.42 13.06 37.93
CA ARG A 398 41.09 12.28 39.16
C ARG A 398 40.41 10.98 38.71
N ALA A 399 41.07 9.82 38.78
CA ALA A 399 41.21 8.91 39.93
C ALA A 399 39.97 8.03 40.23
N ALA A 400 40.17 6.73 39.96
CA ALA A 400 39.75 5.52 40.69
C ALA A 400 38.26 5.10 40.78
N MET A 401 38.01 3.87 40.29
CA MET A 401 37.44 2.68 40.98
C MET A 401 36.62 1.84 39.99
N LEU A 402 37.13 0.69 39.55
CA LEU A 402 36.80 -0.65 40.09
C LEU A 402 35.28 -0.92 40.16
N SER A 403 34.76 -1.76 39.28
CA SER A 403 34.44 -3.16 39.65
C SER A 403 33.79 -3.96 38.51
N ARG A 404 34.33 -5.17 38.33
CA ARG A 404 33.74 -6.33 37.66
C ARG A 404 32.44 -6.76 38.36
N VAL A 405 31.50 -7.32 37.59
CA VAL A 405 30.74 -8.58 37.79
C VAL A 405 29.83 -8.66 36.54
N GLY A 406 29.83 -9.65 35.64
CA GLY A 406 30.02 -11.09 35.79
C GLY A 406 28.66 -11.78 35.81
N ARG A 407 28.13 -12.25 34.66
CA ARG A 407 27.47 -13.58 34.53
C ARG A 407 26.95 -13.86 33.12
N ARG A 408 27.24 -15.09 32.71
CA ARG A 408 26.93 -15.79 31.47
C ARG A 408 25.62 -16.62 31.64
N PRO A 409 25.14 -17.29 30.57
CA PRO A 409 23.72 -17.53 30.31
C PRO A 409 23.19 -18.85 30.88
N ARG A 410 21.86 -18.99 30.91
CA ARG A 410 21.17 -20.28 31.07
C ARG A 410 20.43 -20.65 29.79
N SER A 411 20.65 -21.90 29.40
CA SER A 411 20.12 -22.63 28.26
C SER A 411 18.97 -23.56 28.66
N SER A 412 17.98 -23.66 27.77
CA SER A 412 17.11 -24.83 27.45
C SER A 412 16.04 -25.25 28.49
N PRO A 413 15.00 -26.06 28.15
CA PRO A 413 14.75 -26.86 26.93
C PRO A 413 13.27 -26.78 26.38
N PRO A 414 12.88 -27.59 25.36
CA PRO A 414 11.77 -27.35 24.43
C PRO A 414 10.51 -28.16 24.71
N GLY A 415 9.39 -27.76 24.09
CA GLY A 415 8.31 -28.69 23.73
C GLY A 415 6.90 -28.07 23.77
N ARG A 416 6.23 -28.05 22.61
CA ARG A 416 5.05 -28.88 22.31
C ARG A 416 4.50 -28.51 20.93
N ARG A 417 4.53 -29.50 20.03
CA ARG A 417 3.86 -29.49 18.74
C ARG A 417 2.34 -29.50 18.97
N TRP A 418 1.64 -28.55 18.38
CA TRP A 418 0.19 -28.58 18.25
C TRP A 418 -0.17 -29.05 16.84
N CYS A 419 -0.84 -30.20 16.75
CA CYS A 419 -1.53 -30.67 15.55
C CYS A 419 -3.03 -30.36 15.70
N PRO A 420 -3.68 -29.67 14.77
CA PRO A 420 -5.13 -29.73 14.65
C PRO A 420 -5.54 -30.90 13.75
N ARG A 421 -6.42 -31.73 14.29
CA ARG A 421 -7.12 -32.83 13.62
C ARG A 421 -7.97 -32.31 12.46
N ARG A 422 -7.99 -33.08 11.36
CA ARG A 422 -8.98 -32.99 10.27
C ARG A 422 -10.39 -33.33 10.79
N PRO A 423 -11.44 -32.60 10.38
CA PRO A 423 -12.80 -33.12 10.36
C PRO A 423 -13.06 -33.93 9.08
N ARG A 424 -13.74 -35.06 9.23
CA ARG A 424 -14.30 -35.88 8.14
C ARG A 424 -15.51 -35.17 7.50
N PRO A 425 -15.81 -35.46 6.22
CA PRO A 425 -16.92 -34.85 5.49
C PRO A 425 -18.24 -35.55 5.83
N GLY A 426 -19.32 -34.78 5.98
CA GLY A 426 -20.66 -35.32 6.20
C GLY A 426 -21.74 -34.33 5.77
N SER A 427 -22.60 -34.82 4.87
CA SER A 427 -23.94 -34.34 4.55
C SER A 427 -24.08 -33.09 3.66
N THR A 428 -24.12 -33.38 2.36
CA THR A 428 -24.75 -32.59 1.30
C THR A 428 -26.27 -32.55 1.50
N GLY A 429 -26.80 -31.42 1.97
CA GLY A 429 -28.22 -31.08 1.90
C GLY A 429 -28.50 -30.23 0.67
N GLY A 430 -29.03 -30.86 -0.38
CA GLY A 430 -29.39 -30.21 -1.65
C GLY A 430 -30.65 -29.35 -1.53
N TRP A 431 -30.56 -28.09 -1.92
CA TRP A 431 -31.73 -27.25 -2.20
C TRP A 431 -31.92 -27.11 -3.70
N ARG A 432 -32.99 -27.76 -4.20
CA ARG A 432 -33.53 -27.59 -5.55
C ARG A 432 -34.14 -26.19 -5.66
N ARG A 433 -33.72 -25.43 -6.67
CA ARG A 433 -34.54 -24.35 -7.26
C ARG A 433 -35.48 -24.98 -8.29
N ARG A 434 -36.77 -24.67 -8.20
CA ARG A 434 -37.72 -24.72 -9.33
C ARG A 434 -38.00 -23.28 -9.79
N PRO A 435 -38.24 -23.06 -11.08
CA PRO A 435 -38.52 -21.74 -11.64
C PRO A 435 -40.00 -21.37 -11.49
N GLY A 436 -40.24 -20.08 -11.36
CA GLY A 436 -41.51 -19.38 -11.49
C GLY A 436 -41.21 -17.97 -11.96
#